data_AF-A0A523SMH2-F1
#
_entry.id   AF-A0A523SMH2-F1
#
_cell.length_a   1.000
_cell.length_b   1.000
_cell.length_c   1.000
_cell.angle_alpha   90.00
_cell.angle_beta   90.00
_cell.angle_gamma   90.00
#
_symmetry.space_group_name_H-M   'P 1'
#
loop_
_entity.id
_entity.type
_entity.pdbx_description
1 polymer ?
#
loop_
_entity_poly.entity_id
_entity_poly.type
_entity_poly.pdbx_seq_one_letter_code
_entity_poly.pdbx_strand_id
1 'polypeptide(L)'
;MDMDSLLHEGKYLGFLATVDEIGHPHVRPIVCLVSEGKIFFSTKDGSRKAKEIALNTSVEITIPVCVDEKFNYFRVSGKALRILEENFIVETLTFSEYNPGEYIRMRESDITLMYELLPNQVARYIHDEKREENVTGKFFNR
;
A
#
# COMPACT_ATOMS: atom_id res chain seq x y z
N MET A 1 -1.29 8.80 -22.99
CA MET A 1 -1.31 7.70 -22.01
C MET A 1 -2.60 7.84 -21.24
N ASP A 2 -3.41 6.80 -21.15
CA ASP A 2 -4.66 6.85 -20.37
C ASP A 2 -4.29 7.02 -18.89
N MET A 3 -4.67 8.14 -18.28
CA MET A 3 -4.35 8.39 -16.88
C MET A 3 -5.05 7.41 -15.93
N ASP A 4 -6.09 6.73 -16.40
CA ASP A 4 -6.76 5.71 -15.61
C ASP A 4 -5.88 4.45 -15.44
N SER A 5 -4.80 4.25 -16.19
CA SER A 5 -3.91 3.07 -16.02
C SER A 5 -2.67 3.28 -15.15
N LEU A 6 -2.54 4.43 -14.47
CA LEU A 6 -1.28 4.78 -13.76
C LEU A 6 -0.91 3.85 -12.60
N LEU A 7 -1.88 3.17 -11.99
CA LEU A 7 -1.64 2.14 -10.98
C LEU A 7 -1.99 0.78 -11.61
N HIS A 8 -1.00 0.18 -12.26
CA HIS A 8 -1.09 -1.15 -12.90
C HIS A 8 -0.42 -2.22 -12.01
N GLU A 9 -0.57 -3.49 -12.38
CA GLU A 9 0.12 -4.62 -11.75
C GLU A 9 1.61 -4.32 -11.50
N GLY A 10 2.08 -4.47 -10.27
CA GLY A 10 3.50 -4.29 -9.98
C GLY A 10 3.85 -3.86 -8.57
N LYS A 11 5.13 -3.53 -8.39
CA LYS A 11 5.75 -3.09 -7.13
C LYS A 11 5.89 -1.58 -7.14
N TYR A 12 5.43 -0.93 -6.08
CA TYR A 12 5.51 0.52 -5.91
C TYR A 12 6.12 0.87 -4.57
N LEU A 13 6.90 1.96 -4.52
CA LEU A 13 7.18 2.62 -3.26
C LEU A 13 5.90 3.34 -2.81
N GLY A 14 5.45 3.06 -1.59
CA GLY A 14 4.35 3.76 -0.94
C GLY A 14 4.77 4.37 0.39
N PHE A 15 4.00 5.34 0.86
CA PHE A 15 4.14 5.93 2.20
C PHE A 15 2.91 5.59 3.02
N LEU A 16 3.08 4.73 4.01
CA LEU A 16 2.02 4.28 4.90
C LEU A 16 1.91 5.20 6.11
N ALA A 17 0.76 5.85 6.22
CA ALA A 17 0.32 6.57 7.40
C ALA A 17 -0.52 5.67 8.31
N THR A 18 -0.20 5.64 9.60
CA THR A 18 -1.04 5.05 10.66
C THR A 18 -1.06 5.99 11.87
N VAL A 19 -1.82 5.62 12.89
CA VAL A 19 -1.80 6.29 14.20
C VAL A 19 -1.43 5.29 15.29
N ASP A 20 -0.77 5.76 16.34
CA ASP A 20 -0.52 4.97 17.54
C ASP A 20 -1.70 4.99 18.52
N GLU A 21 -1.53 4.32 19.67
CA GLU A 21 -2.57 4.15 20.69
C GLU A 21 -3.05 5.45 21.34
N ILE A 22 -2.25 6.52 21.28
CA ILE A 22 -2.59 7.85 21.79
C ILE A 22 -2.95 8.83 20.67
N GLY A 23 -3.00 8.36 19.43
CA GLY A 23 -3.44 9.13 18.26
C GLY A 23 -2.33 9.89 17.54
N HIS A 24 -1.04 9.67 17.84
CA HIS A 24 0.03 10.31 17.11
C HIS A 24 0.21 9.68 15.71
N PRO A 25 0.32 10.50 14.65
CA PRO A 25 0.52 10.00 13.30
C PRO A 25 1.95 9.53 13.08
N HIS A 26 2.11 8.41 12.36
CA HIS A 26 3.39 7.90 11.90
C HIS A 26 3.35 7.61 10.41
N VAL A 27 4.38 8.06 9.68
CA VAL A 27 4.55 7.81 8.24
C VAL A 27 5.88 7.10 7.99
N ARG A 28 5.89 6.11 7.10
CA ARG A 28 7.13 5.42 6.66
C ARG A 28 6.99 4.88 5.24
N PRO A 29 8.11 4.71 4.52
CA PRO A 29 8.13 4.00 3.26
C PRO A 29 7.78 2.51 3.45
N ILE A 30 7.06 1.96 2.48
CA ILE A 30 6.75 0.54 2.31
C ILE A 30 6.82 0.18 0.83
N VAL A 31 6.98 -1.11 0.53
CA VAL A 31 6.69 -1.62 -0.82
C VAL A 31 5.23 -2.03 -0.86
N CYS A 32 4.48 -1.44 -1.79
CA CYS A 32 3.12 -1.83 -2.13
C CYS A 32 3.16 -2.76 -3.33
N LEU A 33 2.38 -3.83 -3.27
CA LEU A 33 2.09 -4.69 -4.41
C LEU A 33 0.71 -4.33 -4.90
N VAL A 34 0.59 -3.99 -6.17
CA VAL A 34 -0.70 -3.85 -6.83
C VAL A 34 -0.91 -5.11 -7.62
N SER A 35 -1.96 -5.87 -7.29
CA SER A 35 -2.33 -7.04 -8.07
C SER A 35 -3.83 -7.32 -8.07
N GLU A 36 -4.38 -7.59 -9.25
CA GLU A 36 -5.80 -7.81 -9.52
C GLU A 36 -6.67 -6.67 -8.96
N GLY A 37 -6.21 -5.43 -9.14
CA GLY A 37 -6.89 -4.23 -8.61
C GLY A 37 -6.82 -4.07 -7.09
N LYS A 38 -6.14 -4.97 -6.37
CA LYS A 38 -5.92 -4.90 -4.92
C LYS A 38 -4.56 -4.32 -4.60
N ILE A 39 -4.45 -3.74 -3.41
CA ILE A 39 -3.20 -3.18 -2.90
C ILE A 39 -2.80 -3.99 -1.67
N PHE A 40 -1.62 -4.58 -1.73
CA PHE A 40 -1.03 -5.32 -0.63
C PHE A 40 0.23 -4.64 -0.14
N PHE A 41 0.58 -4.89 1.11
CA PHE A 41 1.91 -4.57 1.62
C PHE A 41 2.29 -5.58 2.69
N SER A 42 3.60 -5.79 2.87
CA SER A 42 4.10 -6.65 3.92
C SER A 42 4.77 -5.84 5.02
N THR A 43 4.81 -6.43 6.21
CA THR A 43 5.66 -5.93 7.27
C THR A 43 6.17 -7.06 8.15
N LYS A 44 7.10 -6.74 9.04
CA LYS A 44 7.57 -7.69 10.03
C LYS A 44 6.60 -7.77 11.21
N ASP A 45 6.33 -8.97 11.70
CA ASP A 45 5.64 -9.19 12.96
C ASP A 45 6.33 -8.47 14.13
N GLY A 46 5.54 -7.98 15.08
CA GLY A 46 6.02 -7.18 16.22
C GLY A 46 6.59 -5.81 15.86
N SER A 47 6.66 -5.44 14.57
CA SER A 47 7.06 -4.09 14.17
C SER A 47 6.05 -3.05 14.66
N ARG A 48 6.51 -1.81 14.86
CA ARG A 48 5.64 -0.72 15.33
C ARG A 48 4.38 -0.57 14.47
N LYS A 49 4.52 -0.61 13.14
CA LYS A 49 3.38 -0.49 12.23
C LYS A 49 2.40 -1.66 12.32
N ALA A 50 2.88 -2.88 12.55
CA ALA A 50 1.99 -4.03 12.78
C ALA A 50 1.14 -3.84 14.05
N LYS A 51 1.76 -3.35 15.13
CA LYS A 51 1.07 -3.04 16.39
C LYS A 51 0.04 -1.91 16.21
N GLU A 52 0.41 -0.85 15.51
CA GLU A 52 -0.49 0.27 15.22
C GLU A 52 -1.69 -0.15 14.38
N ILE A 53 -1.47 -0.95 13.31
CA ILE A 53 -2.56 -1.47 12.48
C ILE A 53 -3.48 -2.41 13.28
N ALA A 54 -2.91 -3.21 14.18
CA ALA A 54 -3.68 -4.10 15.05
C ALA A 54 -4.60 -3.33 16.01
N LEU A 55 -4.21 -2.12 16.43
CA LEU A 55 -5.02 -1.24 17.29
C LEU A 55 -6.01 -0.38 16.49
N ASN A 56 -5.60 0.09 15.31
CA ASN A 56 -6.42 0.87 14.41
C ASN A 56 -6.14 0.47 12.96
N THR A 57 -7.09 -0.24 12.34
CA THR A 57 -6.96 -0.70 10.96
C THR A 57 -7.06 0.41 9.93
N SER A 58 -7.48 1.63 10.33
CA SER A 58 -7.60 2.77 9.43
C SER A 58 -6.21 3.30 9.05
N VAL A 59 -5.89 3.26 7.76
CA VAL A 59 -4.60 3.68 7.22
C VAL A 59 -4.79 4.51 5.95
N GLU A 60 -3.76 5.28 5.59
CA GLU A 60 -3.64 5.86 4.25
C GLU A 60 -2.30 5.46 3.65
N ILE A 61 -2.31 5.09 2.37
CA ILE A 61 -1.09 4.89 1.58
C ILE A 61 -1.04 5.95 0.49
N THR A 62 0.05 6.72 0.44
CA THR A 62 0.37 7.54 -0.74
C THR A 62 1.32 6.78 -1.65
N ILE A 63 0.97 6.64 -2.92
CA ILE A 63 1.77 5.96 -3.94
C ILE A 63 2.19 7.00 -4.99
N PRO A 64 3.45 7.48 -4.97
CA PRO A 64 3.97 8.33 -6.03
C PRO A 64 4.03 7.61 -7.38
N VAL A 65 3.71 8.34 -8.44
CA VAL A 65 3.85 7.88 -9.82
C VAL A 65 4.51 8.99 -10.64
N CYS A 66 5.70 8.70 -11.17
CA CYS A 66 6.40 9.64 -12.04
C CYS A 66 6.05 9.35 -13.50
N VAL A 67 5.53 10.35 -14.20
CA VAL A 67 5.19 10.28 -15.63
C VAL A 67 5.86 11.47 -16.31
N ASP A 68 6.71 11.22 -17.31
CA ASP A 68 7.42 12.27 -18.06
C ASP A 68 8.12 13.28 -17.12
N GLU A 69 8.83 12.75 -16.11
CA GLU A 69 9.53 13.51 -15.05
C GLU A 69 8.61 14.35 -14.13
N LYS A 70 7.29 14.22 -14.27
CA LYS A 70 6.31 14.91 -13.44
C LYS A 70 5.80 14.02 -12.32
N PHE A 71 5.70 14.62 -11.14
CA PHE A 71 5.28 13.94 -9.93
C PHE A 71 3.76 13.92 -9.79
N ASN A 72 3.16 12.75 -10.00
CA ASN A 72 1.77 12.43 -9.71
C ASN A 72 1.73 11.52 -8.47
N TYR A 73 0.56 11.33 -7.88
CA TYR A 73 0.41 10.33 -6.82
C TYR A 73 -1.04 9.87 -6.66
N PHE A 74 -1.20 8.67 -6.10
CA PHE A 74 -2.46 8.21 -5.54
C PHE A 74 -2.43 8.34 -4.03
N ARG A 75 -3.55 8.75 -3.44
CA ARG A 75 -3.83 8.64 -2.01
C ARG A 75 -4.95 7.63 -1.83
N VAL A 76 -4.66 6.56 -1.11
CA VAL A 76 -5.58 5.45 -0.87
C VAL A 76 -5.82 5.36 0.63
N SER A 77 -6.97 5.88 1.05
CA SER A 77 -7.47 5.77 2.42
C SER A 77 -8.35 4.53 2.54
N GLY A 78 -8.22 3.79 3.64
CA GLY A 78 -8.91 2.51 3.79
C GLY A 78 -8.60 1.77 5.08
N LYS A 79 -8.94 0.48 5.08
CA LYS A 79 -8.61 -0.44 6.18
C LYS A 79 -7.53 -1.42 5.75
N ALA A 80 -6.48 -1.57 6.54
CA ALA A 80 -5.50 -2.64 6.38
C ALA A 80 -6.00 -3.91 7.09
N LEU A 81 -6.30 -4.96 6.33
CA LEU A 81 -6.68 -6.27 6.85
C LEU A 81 -5.53 -7.25 6.70
N ARG A 82 -5.20 -7.93 7.80
CA ARG A 82 -4.18 -8.98 7.79
C ARG A 82 -4.69 -10.19 7.02
N ILE A 83 -3.90 -10.66 6.07
CA ILE A 83 -4.12 -11.93 5.36
C ILE A 83 -3.57 -13.05 6.23
N LEU A 84 -4.34 -14.14 6.38
CA LEU A 84 -3.98 -15.29 7.23
C LEU A 84 -3.70 -16.54 6.40
N GLU A 85 -4.19 -16.59 5.16
CA GLU A 85 -4.04 -17.71 4.24
C GLU A 85 -2.59 -17.78 3.71
N GLU A 86 -1.78 -18.65 4.31
CA GLU A 86 -0.34 -18.76 3.99
C GLU A 86 -0.07 -19.02 2.50
N ASN A 87 -0.87 -19.87 1.85
CA ASN A 87 -0.73 -20.15 0.42
C ASN A 87 -0.93 -18.88 -0.42
N PHE A 88 -1.94 -18.06 -0.09
CA PHE A 88 -2.20 -16.81 -0.79
C PHE A 88 -1.05 -15.82 -0.63
N ILE A 89 -0.47 -15.76 0.58
CA ILE A 89 0.71 -14.93 0.85
C ILE A 89 1.88 -15.39 -0.04
N VAL A 90 2.19 -16.68 -0.05
CA VAL A 90 3.29 -17.24 -0.86
C VAL A 90 3.07 -16.98 -2.34
N GLU A 91 1.86 -17.21 -2.84
CA GLU A 91 1.49 -16.98 -4.24
C GLU A 91 1.67 -15.50 -4.62
N THR A 92 1.16 -14.58 -3.80
CA THR A 92 1.26 -13.13 -4.08
C THR A 92 2.71 -12.65 -4.06
N LEU A 93 3.51 -13.08 -3.09
CA LEU A 93 4.94 -12.73 -3.02
C LEU A 93 5.73 -13.30 -4.21
N THR A 94 5.42 -14.53 -4.62
CA THR A 94 6.09 -15.19 -5.76
C THR A 94 5.71 -14.52 -7.08
N PHE A 95 4.42 -14.30 -7.32
CA PHE A 95 3.93 -13.67 -8.55
C PHE A 95 4.48 -12.25 -8.75
N SER A 96 4.60 -11.49 -7.66
CA SER A 96 5.14 -10.12 -7.69
C SER A 96 6.68 -10.05 -7.71
N GLU A 97 7.37 -11.20 -7.73
CA GLU A 97 8.82 -11.30 -7.58
C GLU A 97 9.31 -10.42 -6.41
N TYR A 98 8.62 -10.50 -5.27
CA TYR A 98 8.86 -9.63 -4.12
C TYR A 98 9.38 -10.45 -2.93
N ASN A 99 10.57 -10.07 -2.46
CA ASN A 99 11.14 -10.59 -1.23
C ASN A 99 11.12 -9.50 -0.13
N PRO A 100 10.26 -9.63 0.91
CA PRO A 100 10.23 -8.70 2.04
C PRO A 100 11.60 -8.44 2.68
N GLY A 101 12.48 -9.45 2.73
CA GLY A 101 13.79 -9.35 3.36
C GLY A 101 14.77 -8.39 2.69
N GLU A 102 14.52 -8.00 1.43
CA GLU A 102 15.32 -7.00 0.71
C GLU A 102 15.00 -5.56 1.17
N TYR A 103 13.81 -5.33 1.70
CA TYR A 103 13.28 -3.98 2.00
C TYR A 103 12.99 -3.78 3.49
N ILE A 104 12.79 -4.87 4.22
CA ILE A 104 12.50 -4.88 5.64
C ILE A 104 13.65 -5.57 6.33
N ARG A 105 14.17 -4.96 7.41
CA ARG A 105 15.20 -5.59 8.24
C ARG A 105 14.62 -6.81 8.94
N MET A 106 14.91 -7.98 8.38
CA MET A 106 14.47 -9.28 8.84
C MET A 106 15.65 -10.16 9.26
N ARG A 107 15.40 -11.01 10.25
CA ARG A 107 16.21 -12.18 10.62
C ARG A 107 15.52 -13.43 10.10
N GLU A 108 16.23 -14.56 10.04
CA GLU A 108 15.63 -15.85 9.63
C GLU A 108 14.42 -16.27 10.47
N SER A 109 14.41 -15.92 11.77
CA SER A 109 13.31 -16.23 12.67
C SER A 109 12.17 -15.20 12.64
N ASP A 110 12.29 -14.13 11.85
CA ASP A 110 11.28 -13.08 11.78
C ASP A 110 10.13 -13.53 10.87
N ILE A 111 8.89 -13.29 11.31
CA ILE A 111 7.68 -13.62 10.56
C ILE A 111 7.26 -12.42 9.71
N THR A 112 6.94 -12.66 8.43
CA THR A 112 6.30 -11.69 7.56
C THR A 112 4.80 -11.70 7.78
N LEU A 113 4.23 -10.51 8.02
CA LEU A 113 2.79 -10.26 7.97
C LEU A 113 2.46 -9.62 6.63
N MET A 114 1.37 -10.07 6.00
CA MET A 114 0.84 -9.45 4.79
C MET A 114 -0.52 -8.81 5.08
N TYR A 115 -0.74 -7.64 4.50
CA TYR A 115 -1.98 -6.89 4.61
C TYR A 115 -2.53 -6.58 3.23
N GLU A 116 -3.85 -6.69 3.09
CA GLU A 116 -4.62 -6.07 2.02
C GLU A 116 -5.13 -4.72 2.50
N LEU A 117 -4.95 -3.67 1.70
CA LEU A 117 -5.61 -2.39 1.90
C LEU A 117 -6.96 -2.44 1.19
N LEU A 118 -8.04 -2.44 1.96
CA LEU A 118 -9.40 -2.25 1.47
C LEU A 118 -9.69 -0.74 1.38
N PRO A 119 -9.70 -0.15 0.18
CA PRO A 119 -9.91 1.28 0.03
C PRO A 119 -11.34 1.64 0.45
N ASN A 120 -11.52 2.86 0.95
CA ASN A 120 -12.83 3.50 1.07
C ASN A 120 -12.84 4.88 0.42
N GLN A 121 -11.66 5.45 0.18
CA GLN A 121 -11.46 6.68 -0.55
C GLN A 121 -10.17 6.57 -1.35
N VAL A 122 -10.27 6.88 -2.64
CA VAL A 122 -9.11 6.96 -3.54
C VAL A 122 -9.12 8.32 -4.20
N ALA A 123 -7.99 9.02 -4.10
CA ALA A 123 -7.75 10.29 -4.75
C ALA A 123 -6.48 10.21 -5.60
N ARG A 124 -6.46 10.94 -6.71
CA ARG A 124 -5.31 11.04 -7.62
C ARG A 124 -4.93 12.51 -7.77
N TYR A 125 -3.67 12.84 -7.54
CA TYR A 125 -3.12 14.12 -7.91
C TYR A 125 -2.50 14.06 -9.30
N ILE A 126 -2.89 15.00 -10.15
CA ILE A 126 -2.41 15.13 -11.52
C ILE A 126 -1.57 16.40 -11.61
N HIS A 127 -0.28 16.25 -11.88
CA HIS A 127 0.67 17.36 -11.89
C HIS A 127 0.27 18.46 -12.89
N ASP A 128 -0.07 18.05 -14.12
CA ASP A 128 -0.37 18.98 -15.20
C ASP A 128 -1.63 19.81 -14.96
N GLU A 129 -2.59 19.24 -14.22
CA GLU A 129 -3.83 19.91 -13.87
C GLU A 129 -3.75 20.62 -12.51
N LYS A 130 -2.67 20.39 -11.75
CA LYS A 130 -2.43 20.91 -10.40
C LYS A 130 -3.63 20.72 -9.47
N ARG A 131 -4.31 19.59 -9.58
CA ARG A 131 -5.51 19.27 -8.79
C ARG A 131 -5.54 17.82 -8.35
N GLU A 132 -6.31 17.59 -7.29
CA GLU A 132 -6.67 16.26 -6.81
C GLU A 132 -8.07 15.90 -7.34
N GLU A 133 -8.22 14.70 -7.89
CA GLU A 133 -9.50 14.13 -8.34
C GLU A 133 -9.87 12.95 -7.43
N ASN A 134 -11.11 12.91 -6.94
CA ASN A 134 -11.64 11.73 -6.27
C ASN A 134 -11.99 10.66 -7.33
N VAL A 135 -11.30 9.53 -7.28
CA VAL A 135 -11.44 8.42 -8.23
C VAL A 135 -11.96 7.15 -7.59
N THR A 136 -12.50 7.24 -6.37
CA THR A 136 -12.99 6.09 -5.58
C THR A 136 -13.91 5.18 -6.39
N GLY A 137 -14.94 5.74 -7.05
CA GLY A 137 -15.88 4.93 -7.85
C GLY A 137 -15.24 4.27 -9.07
N LYS A 138 -14.26 4.92 -9.71
CA LYS A 138 -13.53 4.35 -10.86
C LYS A 138 -12.55 3.25 -10.42
N PHE A 139 -12.08 3.28 -9.17
CA PHE A 139 -11.16 2.28 -8.64
C PHE A 139 -11.83 0.92 -8.45
N PHE A 140 -13.07 0.89 -7.96
CA PHE A 140 -13.81 -0.36 -7.71
C PHE A 140 -14.44 -1.01 -8.95
N ASN A 141 -14.51 -0.30 -10.07
CA ASN A 141 -15.13 -0.78 -11.31
C ASN A 141 -14.11 -1.34 -12.32
N ARG A 142 -12.89 -1.67 -11.86
CA ARG A 142 -11.80 -2.23 -12.67
C ARG A 142 -11.79 -3.75 -12.66
#